data_AF-A0A6L2PNR8-F1
#
_entry.id   AF-A0A6L2PNR8-F1
#
_cell.length_a   1.000
_cell.length_b   1.000
_cell.length_c   1.000
_cell.angle_alpha   90.00
_cell.angle_beta   90.00
_cell.angle_gamma   90.00
#
_symmetry.space_group_name_H-M   'P 1'
#
loop_
_entity.id
_entity.type
_entity.pdbx_description
1 polymer ?
#
loop_
_entity_poly.entity_id
_entity_poly.type
_entity_poly.pdbx_seq_one_letter_code
_entity_poly.pdbx_strand_id
1 'polypeptide(L)'
;MAHAVGVSDAVKEPAPKSRKLECDVQGDGETIRIVLNDFSEFQQKRILSDNSQRKTICIEGTFKNRPETAIVLLEKKPFNEEELKNAFGSNCVLYKEFSNDIYGFYECFPNVKCSGFKTTVIYPATEKHIRKYQAQNIHLIEETPELYESVTLPHLEKEIFSLKWVTNILERKSETERVIFEDSDPDIGFTLLPDLKWDRKQVEDLYLLAIVRQSGIKSLRDLNSCHLPLLRNIRDKGIVNGLEQSLIHCADGGHQLRNSEWSTDSSLYLVPCNQVRIEAKSHRK
;
A
#
# COMPACT_ATOMS: atom_id res chain seq x y z
N MET A 1 79.09 27.36 -7.57
CA MET A 1 77.85 26.84 -6.96
C MET A 1 76.79 27.92 -7.11
N ALA A 2 75.97 27.80 -8.15
CA ALA A 2 74.88 28.74 -8.44
C ALA A 2 73.57 27.96 -8.32
N HIS A 3 72.71 28.37 -7.38
CA HIS A 3 71.33 27.88 -7.29
C HIS A 3 70.42 29.01 -7.75
N ALA A 4 69.82 28.80 -8.92
CA ALA A 4 68.70 29.57 -9.43
C ALA A 4 67.38 28.87 -9.06
N VAL A 5 66.40 29.71 -8.80
CA VAL A 5 65.01 29.47 -8.41
C VAL A 5 64.27 28.67 -9.48
N GLY A 6 63.48 27.68 -9.05
CA GLY A 6 62.50 26.96 -9.86
C GLY A 6 61.16 26.91 -9.13
N VAL A 7 60.16 27.59 -9.69
CA VAL A 7 58.76 27.64 -9.28
C VAL A 7 58.09 26.28 -9.56
N SER A 8 57.30 25.77 -8.61
CA SER A 8 56.37 24.66 -8.86
C SER A 8 54.95 25.08 -8.47
N ASP A 9 54.10 25.16 -9.49
CA ASP A 9 52.68 25.48 -9.40
C ASP A 9 51.89 24.39 -8.67
N ALA A 10 51.10 24.81 -7.70
CA ALA A 10 50.16 23.96 -6.99
C ALA A 10 48.93 23.66 -7.87
N VAL A 11 48.82 22.41 -8.31
CA VAL A 11 47.63 21.89 -9.00
C VAL A 11 46.49 21.75 -7.98
N LYS A 12 45.45 22.57 -8.12
CA LYS A 12 44.16 22.46 -7.41
C LYS A 12 43.35 21.31 -8.01
N GLU A 13 43.09 20.26 -7.23
CA GLU A 13 42.09 19.25 -7.58
C GLU A 13 40.66 19.82 -7.41
N PRO A 14 39.73 19.58 -8.37
CA PRO A 14 38.36 20.07 -8.27
C PRO A 14 37.47 19.13 -7.45
N ALA A 15 36.60 19.74 -6.63
CA ALA A 15 35.60 19.10 -5.77
C ALA A 15 34.60 18.18 -6.53
N PRO A 16 34.10 17.10 -5.91
CA PRO A 16 33.21 16.16 -6.57
C PRO A 16 31.81 16.77 -6.75
N LYS A 17 31.40 16.88 -8.02
CA LYS A 17 30.06 17.35 -8.42
C LYS A 17 29.01 16.30 -8.04
N SER A 18 28.11 16.65 -7.13
CA SER A 18 26.90 15.89 -6.83
C SER A 18 26.02 15.80 -8.10
N ARG A 19 25.87 14.58 -8.66
CA ARG A 19 24.92 14.32 -9.73
C ARG A 19 23.50 14.31 -9.13
N LYS A 20 22.72 15.35 -9.44
CA LYS A 20 21.26 15.31 -9.38
C LYS A 20 20.79 14.22 -10.34
N LEU A 21 20.03 13.24 -9.86
CA LEU A 21 19.15 12.45 -10.72
C LEU A 21 17.89 13.28 -10.94
N GLU A 22 17.79 13.90 -12.11
CA GLU A 22 16.53 14.39 -12.65
C GLU A 22 15.82 13.20 -13.30
N CYS A 23 14.66 12.81 -12.76
CA CYS A 23 13.71 11.97 -13.48
C CYS A 23 12.66 12.91 -14.07
N ASP A 24 12.86 13.23 -15.35
CA ASP A 24 11.92 13.96 -16.18
C ASP A 24 10.78 13.01 -16.57
N VAL A 25 9.60 13.20 -15.99
CA VAL A 25 8.37 12.53 -16.40
C VAL A 25 7.45 13.60 -16.98
N GLN A 26 7.50 13.75 -18.31
CA GLN A 26 6.50 14.51 -19.06
C GLN A 26 5.40 13.54 -19.49
N GLY A 27 4.22 13.71 -18.90
CA GLY A 27 2.99 12.98 -19.22
C GLY A 27 1.79 13.76 -18.70
N ASP A 28 0.93 14.20 -19.61
CA ASP A 28 -0.13 15.17 -19.39
C ASP A 28 -1.24 14.67 -18.45
N GLY A 29 -1.67 15.54 -17.52
CA GLY A 29 -3.04 15.55 -17.01
C GLY A 29 -3.33 14.94 -15.63
N GLU A 30 -2.39 14.94 -14.68
CA GLU A 30 -2.67 14.46 -13.31
C GLU A 30 -3.05 15.59 -12.34
N THR A 31 -4.16 15.42 -11.63
CA THR A 31 -4.69 16.39 -10.64
C THR A 31 -3.96 16.32 -9.29
N ILE A 32 -2.89 15.54 -9.16
CA ILE A 32 -2.03 15.55 -7.98
C ILE A 32 -0.83 16.45 -8.25
N ARG A 33 -1.03 17.78 -8.17
CA ARG A 33 0.05 18.79 -8.29
C ARG A 33 0.78 19.06 -6.98
N ILE A 34 0.76 18.13 -6.02
CA ILE A 34 1.46 18.33 -4.75
C ILE A 34 2.56 17.28 -4.60
N VAL A 35 3.75 17.66 -5.05
CA VAL A 35 4.98 17.01 -4.61
C VAL A 35 5.28 17.54 -3.22
N LEU A 36 5.00 16.74 -2.19
CA LEU A 36 5.39 17.03 -0.81
C LEU A 36 6.81 16.53 -0.59
N ASN A 37 7.72 17.43 -0.23
CA ASN A 37 9.09 17.06 0.18
C ASN A 37 9.18 16.84 1.70
N ASP A 38 8.34 17.54 2.47
CA ASP A 38 8.23 17.44 3.92
C ASP A 38 6.83 17.89 4.39
N PHE A 39 6.60 17.83 5.70
CA PHE A 39 5.35 18.24 6.36
C PHE A 39 5.47 19.60 7.08
N SER A 40 6.48 20.44 6.77
CA SER A 40 6.68 21.73 7.44
C SER A 40 5.51 22.70 7.25
N GLU A 41 4.79 22.56 6.13
CA GLU A 41 3.60 23.35 5.81
C GLU A 41 2.30 22.73 6.33
N PHE A 42 2.32 21.51 6.86
CA PHE A 42 1.11 20.83 7.33
C PHE A 42 0.74 21.30 8.73
N GLN A 43 -0.48 21.83 8.85
CA GLN A 43 -1.08 22.26 10.10
C GLN A 43 -2.10 21.23 10.54
N GLN A 44 -1.72 20.42 11.54
CA GLN A 44 -2.62 19.46 12.15
C GLN A 44 -3.79 20.18 12.83
N LYS A 45 -5.00 19.72 12.53
CA LYS A 45 -6.24 20.21 13.16
C LYS A 45 -6.73 19.25 14.25
N ARG A 46 -6.85 17.95 13.94
CA ARG A 46 -7.23 16.90 14.92
C ARG A 46 -6.86 15.50 14.45
N ILE A 47 -6.85 14.55 15.37
CA ILE A 47 -6.74 13.12 15.06
C ILE A 47 -8.15 12.60 14.74
N LEU A 48 -8.31 11.96 13.58
CA LEU A 48 -9.55 11.31 13.17
C LEU A 48 -9.69 9.93 13.77
N SER A 49 -8.62 9.13 13.74
CA SER A 49 -8.57 7.80 14.32
C SER A 49 -7.15 7.42 14.73
N ASP A 50 -7.02 6.68 15.82
CA ASP A 50 -5.77 6.07 16.27
C ASP A 50 -6.04 4.57 16.53
N ASN A 51 -5.28 3.70 15.87
CA ASN A 51 -5.32 2.26 16.08
C ASN A 51 -3.96 1.76 16.54
N SER A 52 -3.81 1.63 17.86
CA SER A 52 -2.55 1.19 18.47
C SER A 52 -2.22 -0.29 18.23
N GLN A 53 -3.18 -1.13 17.81
CA GLN A 53 -2.89 -2.52 17.45
C GLN A 53 -2.27 -2.62 16.06
N ARG A 54 -2.86 -1.92 15.08
CA ARG A 54 -2.35 -1.85 13.70
C ARG A 54 -1.21 -0.85 13.53
N LYS A 55 -0.91 -0.05 14.57
CA LYS A 55 0.11 1.00 14.55
C LYS A 55 -0.16 2.03 13.44
N THR A 56 -1.43 2.43 13.32
CA THR A 56 -1.89 3.42 12.32
C THR A 56 -2.55 4.62 12.99
N ILE A 57 -2.38 5.79 12.40
CA ILE A 57 -3.02 7.04 12.83
C ILE A 57 -3.49 7.83 11.62
N CYS A 58 -4.68 8.42 11.71
CA CYS A 58 -5.24 9.27 10.68
C CYS A 58 -5.47 10.68 11.21
N ILE A 59 -4.98 11.67 10.48
CA ILE A 59 -4.89 13.06 10.94
C ILE A 59 -5.60 13.96 9.93
N GLU A 60 -6.48 14.84 10.42
CA GLU A 60 -7.08 15.93 9.65
C GLU A 60 -6.24 17.20 9.84
N GLY A 61 -5.98 17.92 8.75
CA GLY A 61 -5.27 19.20 8.79
C GLY A 61 -5.46 20.01 7.52
N THR A 62 -4.63 21.03 7.36
CA THR A 62 -4.54 21.88 6.17
C THR A 62 -3.08 22.12 5.82
N PHE A 63 -2.79 22.52 4.58
CA PHE A 63 -1.45 22.97 4.21
C PHE A 63 -1.39 24.50 4.21
N LYS A 64 -0.24 25.08 4.52
CA LYS A 64 -0.04 26.53 4.47
C LYS A 64 -0.42 27.07 3.08
N ASN A 65 -1.15 28.18 3.04
CA ASN A 65 -1.68 28.79 1.81
C ASN A 65 -2.66 27.91 1.00
N ARG A 66 -3.18 26.82 1.58
CA ARG A 66 -4.16 25.93 0.97
C ARG A 66 -5.30 25.67 1.96
N PRO A 67 -6.42 26.40 1.84
CA PRO A 67 -7.51 26.33 2.81
C PRO A 67 -8.26 24.99 2.78
N GLU A 68 -8.14 24.20 1.71
CA GLU A 68 -8.80 22.93 1.59
C GLU A 68 -8.26 21.89 2.58
N THR A 69 -9.15 21.02 3.06
CA THR A 69 -8.80 20.00 4.04
C THR A 69 -7.87 18.95 3.43
N ALA A 70 -6.92 18.48 4.23
CA ALA A 70 -6.06 17.34 3.94
C ALA A 70 -6.26 16.26 4.99
N ILE A 71 -6.17 15.00 4.56
CA ILE A 71 -6.08 13.86 5.46
C ILE A 71 -4.72 13.19 5.25
N VAL A 72 -4.01 12.94 6.34
CA VAL A 72 -2.73 12.22 6.35
C VAL A 72 -2.90 10.94 7.16
N LEU A 73 -2.69 9.80 6.50
CA LEU A 73 -2.67 8.48 7.12
C LEU A 73 -1.21 8.03 7.26
N LEU A 74 -0.82 7.67 8.48
CA LEU A 74 0.49 7.13 8.81
C LEU A 74 0.34 5.70 9.32
N GLU A 75 1.16 4.80 8.78
CA GLU A 75 1.18 3.38 9.15
C GLU A 75 2.64 2.95 9.35
N LYS A 76 2.93 2.29 10.48
CA LYS A 76 4.25 1.66 10.67
C LYS A 76 4.41 0.52 9.67
N LYS A 77 5.55 0.52 8.98
CA LYS A 77 5.88 -0.58 8.07
C LYS A 77 6.14 -1.87 8.84
N PRO A 78 5.79 -3.03 8.27
CA PRO A 78 6.20 -4.31 8.81
C PRO A 78 7.73 -4.43 8.73
N PHE A 79 8.30 -5.29 9.58
CA PHE A 79 9.72 -5.59 9.51
C PHE A 79 10.04 -6.39 8.25
N ASN A 80 11.12 -6.04 7.59
CA ASN A 80 11.71 -6.78 6.48
C ASN A 80 13.06 -7.36 6.94
N GLU A 81 13.28 -8.66 6.74
CA GLU A 81 14.45 -9.37 7.27
C GLU A 81 15.77 -8.81 6.71
N GLU A 82 15.81 -8.48 5.42
CA GLU A 82 17.02 -7.93 4.78
C GLU A 82 17.34 -6.52 5.27
N GLU A 83 16.32 -5.69 5.46
CA GLU A 83 16.49 -4.36 6.05
C GLU A 83 16.98 -4.47 7.50
N LEU A 84 16.49 -5.45 8.26
CA LEU A 84 16.89 -5.68 9.65
C LEU A 84 18.36 -6.09 9.80
N LYS A 85 18.90 -6.89 8.88
CA LYS A 85 20.34 -7.26 8.87
C LYS A 85 21.25 -6.03 8.86
N ASN A 86 20.80 -4.96 8.21
CA ASN A 86 21.52 -3.69 8.14
C ASN A 86 21.09 -2.67 9.21
N ALA A 87 19.93 -2.88 9.85
CA ALA A 87 19.37 -1.98 10.84
C ALA A 87 20.09 -2.06 12.19
N PHE A 88 20.52 -3.25 12.60
CA PHE A 88 21.14 -3.53 13.91
C PHE A 88 22.67 -3.35 13.93
N GLY A 89 23.15 -2.26 13.32
CA GLY A 89 24.56 -1.89 13.31
C GLY A 89 24.93 -0.86 14.40
N SER A 90 26.15 -0.32 14.33
CA SER A 90 26.66 0.70 15.27
C SER A 90 25.85 2.00 15.31
N ASN A 91 25.00 2.24 14.31
CA ASN A 91 24.12 3.41 14.23
C ASN A 91 22.75 3.18 14.90
N CYS A 92 22.49 1.97 15.42
CA CYS A 92 21.31 1.66 16.18
C CYS A 92 21.50 2.12 17.63
N VAL A 93 20.58 2.94 18.14
CA VAL A 93 20.63 3.43 19.52
C VAL A 93 19.61 2.66 20.35
N LEU A 94 20.04 2.13 21.49
CA LEU A 94 19.19 1.43 22.44
C LEU A 94 19.14 2.20 23.77
N TYR A 95 17.94 2.46 24.25
CA TYR A 95 17.71 2.97 25.61
C TYR A 95 17.09 1.88 26.45
N LYS A 96 17.76 1.53 27.55
CA LYS A 96 17.28 0.49 28.45
C LYS A 96 16.12 1.03 29.29
N GLU A 97 14.99 0.32 29.26
CA GLU A 97 13.84 0.60 30.12
C GLU A 97 13.88 -0.28 31.38
N PHE A 98 14.06 -1.58 31.21
CA PHE A 98 14.03 -2.56 32.29
C PHE A 98 14.99 -3.71 32.02
N SER A 99 15.50 -4.33 33.09
CA SER A 99 16.13 -5.66 32.98
C SER A 99 15.90 -6.48 34.24
N ASN A 100 15.65 -7.76 34.07
CA ASN A 100 15.62 -8.73 35.14
C ASN A 100 16.15 -10.08 34.66
N ASP A 101 17.17 -10.60 35.32
CA ASP A 101 17.89 -11.83 34.95
C ASP A 101 18.29 -11.83 33.46
N ILE A 102 17.70 -12.71 32.64
CA ILE A 102 17.96 -12.81 31.20
C ILE A 102 17.10 -11.90 30.32
N TYR A 103 16.13 -11.18 30.90
CA TYR A 103 15.21 -10.31 30.17
C TYR A 103 15.69 -8.86 30.22
N GLY A 104 15.76 -8.21 29.06
CA GLY A 104 16.01 -6.77 28.94
C GLY A 104 15.02 -6.14 27.97
N PHE A 105 14.36 -5.07 28.40
CA PHE A 105 13.46 -4.26 27.58
C PHE A 105 14.19 -2.97 27.21
N TYR A 106 14.21 -2.67 25.91
CA TYR A 106 14.89 -1.53 25.35
C TYR A 106 13.99 -0.83 24.36
N GLU A 107 14.00 0.49 24.37
CA GLU A 107 13.53 1.28 23.24
C GLU A 107 14.63 1.31 22.17
N CYS A 108 14.28 0.91 20.95
CA CYS A 108 15.22 0.75 19.85
C CYS A 108 14.98 1.81 18.76
N PHE A 109 16.02 2.56 18.43
CA PHE A 109 16.05 3.55 17.37
C PHE A 109 17.01 3.07 16.27
N PRO A 110 16.52 2.31 15.27
CA PRO A 110 17.36 1.88 14.17
C PRO A 110 17.65 3.05 13.24
N ASN A 111 18.55 2.84 12.27
CA ASN A 111 18.89 3.82 11.25
C ASN A 111 17.60 4.43 10.63
N VAL A 112 17.59 5.74 10.39
CA VAL A 112 16.44 6.50 9.84
C VAL A 112 15.83 5.82 8.61
N LYS A 113 16.65 5.19 7.77
CA LYS A 113 16.19 4.48 6.56
C LYS A 113 15.28 3.28 6.87
N CYS A 114 15.42 2.66 8.04
CA CYS A 114 14.67 1.48 8.48
C CYS A 114 13.43 1.85 9.33
N SER A 115 13.24 3.13 9.67
CA SER A 115 12.17 3.60 10.59
C SER A 115 11.02 4.33 9.88
N GLY A 116 10.92 4.20 8.56
CA GLY A 116 9.95 4.93 7.75
C GLY A 116 8.49 4.56 8.06
N PHE A 117 7.61 5.56 7.96
CA PHE A 117 6.17 5.33 7.91
C PHE A 117 5.74 5.17 6.47
N LYS A 118 4.76 4.31 6.25
CA LYS A 118 3.94 4.39 5.06
C LYS A 118 2.97 5.56 5.22
N THR A 119 2.99 6.48 4.27
CA THR A 119 2.25 7.73 4.33
C THR A 119 1.32 7.85 3.14
N THR A 120 0.03 8.10 3.39
CA THR A 120 -0.96 8.39 2.35
C THR A 120 -1.56 9.77 2.61
N VAL A 121 -1.56 10.62 1.59
CA VAL A 121 -2.12 11.98 1.66
C VAL A 121 -3.33 12.07 0.74
N ILE A 122 -4.46 12.50 1.28
CA ILE A 122 -5.69 12.75 0.54
C ILE A 122 -5.94 14.26 0.55
N TYR A 123 -5.85 14.87 -0.64
CA TYR A 123 -6.08 16.30 -0.82
C TYR A 123 -6.65 16.61 -2.22
N PRO A 124 -7.64 17.52 -2.34
CA PRO A 124 -8.45 18.05 -1.25
C PRO A 124 -9.39 16.96 -0.70
N ALA A 125 -9.47 16.86 0.63
CA ALA A 125 -10.34 15.92 1.32
C ALA A 125 -11.75 16.50 1.49
N THR A 126 -12.77 15.70 1.18
CA THR A 126 -14.17 16.06 1.37
C THR A 126 -14.65 15.64 2.76
N GLU A 127 -15.79 16.17 3.20
CA GLU A 127 -16.45 15.73 4.45
C GLU A 127 -16.72 14.21 4.47
N LYS A 128 -16.99 13.60 3.31
CA LYS A 128 -17.14 12.15 3.21
C LYS A 128 -15.85 11.39 3.53
N HIS A 129 -14.69 11.92 3.11
CA HIS A 129 -13.39 11.35 3.49
C HIS A 129 -13.16 11.47 4.99
N ILE A 130 -13.46 12.63 5.59
CA ILE A 130 -13.32 12.84 7.04
C ILE A 130 -14.13 11.79 7.80
N ARG A 131 -15.42 11.64 7.48
CA ARG A 131 -16.29 10.65 8.14
C ARG A 131 -15.77 9.23 7.98
N LYS A 132 -15.26 8.86 6.78
CA LYS A 132 -14.71 7.51 6.51
C LYS A 132 -13.52 7.16 7.39
N TYR A 133 -12.65 8.14 7.67
CA TYR A 133 -11.42 7.92 8.44
C TYR A 133 -11.55 8.30 9.92
N GLN A 134 -12.64 8.94 10.31
CA GLN A 134 -12.95 9.18 11.72
C GLN A 134 -13.21 7.86 12.43
N ALA A 135 -12.75 7.75 13.68
CA ALA A 135 -13.11 6.62 14.54
C ALA A 135 -14.63 6.58 14.71
N GLN A 136 -15.22 5.43 14.40
CA GLN A 136 -16.66 5.21 14.46
C GLN A 136 -16.97 4.06 15.42
N ASN A 137 -18.12 4.18 16.10
CA ASN A 137 -18.69 3.05 16.81
C ASN A 137 -19.24 2.07 15.77
N ILE A 138 -18.68 0.86 15.76
CA ILE A 138 -19.08 -0.18 14.82
C ILE A 138 -20.26 -0.94 15.43
N HIS A 139 -21.32 -1.06 14.64
CA HIS A 139 -22.50 -1.87 14.98
C HIS A 139 -22.62 -3.02 13.99
N LEU A 140 -22.96 -4.20 14.48
CA LEU A 140 -23.30 -5.33 13.63
C LEU A 140 -24.77 -5.22 13.23
N ILE A 141 -25.06 -5.31 11.93
CA ILE A 141 -26.40 -5.26 11.36
C ILE A 141 -26.57 -6.48 10.47
N GLU A 142 -27.72 -7.14 10.58
CA GLU A 142 -28.14 -8.20 9.68
C GLU A 142 -29.09 -7.62 8.62
N GLU A 143 -28.59 -7.45 7.40
CA GLU A 143 -29.36 -6.84 6.31
C GLU A 143 -30.13 -7.91 5.51
N THR A 144 -31.46 -7.82 5.52
CA THR A 144 -32.32 -8.63 4.65
C THR A 144 -32.38 -8.05 3.23
N PRO A 145 -32.77 -8.86 2.21
CA PRO A 145 -32.95 -8.35 0.85
C PRO A 145 -33.93 -7.15 0.77
N GLU A 146 -34.99 -7.17 1.55
CA GLU A 146 -35.99 -6.08 1.59
C GLU A 146 -35.40 -4.80 2.17
N LEU A 147 -34.54 -4.90 3.18
CA LEU A 147 -33.81 -3.75 3.74
C LEU A 147 -32.77 -3.21 2.75
N TYR A 148 -32.11 -4.09 2.00
CA TYR A 148 -31.20 -3.66 0.94
C TYR A 148 -31.94 -2.80 -0.09
N GLU A 149 -33.07 -3.27 -0.63
CA GLU A 149 -33.86 -2.56 -1.64
C GLU A 149 -34.48 -1.26 -1.11
N SER A 150 -35.02 -1.28 0.12
CA SER A 150 -35.78 -0.14 0.66
C SER A 150 -34.93 0.90 1.38
N VAL A 151 -33.74 0.55 1.87
CA VAL A 151 -32.89 1.42 2.69
C VAL A 151 -31.50 1.59 2.11
N THR A 152 -30.76 0.49 1.92
CA THR A 152 -29.33 0.56 1.58
C THR A 152 -29.08 1.01 0.15
N LEU A 153 -29.79 0.45 -0.83
CA LEU A 153 -29.64 0.79 -2.25
C LEU A 153 -29.98 2.27 -2.51
N PRO A 154 -31.12 2.83 -2.04
CA PRO A 154 -31.39 4.26 -2.16
C PRO A 154 -30.33 5.15 -1.51
N HIS A 155 -29.77 4.72 -0.36
CA HIS A 155 -28.69 5.45 0.29
C HIS A 155 -27.39 5.39 -0.53
N LEU A 156 -27.05 4.20 -1.05
CA LEU A 156 -25.86 3.99 -1.86
C LEU A 156 -25.89 4.87 -3.11
N GLU A 157 -27.02 4.92 -3.82
CA GLU A 157 -27.21 5.74 -5.03
C GLU A 157 -27.09 7.24 -4.75
N LYS A 158 -27.52 7.68 -3.56
CA LYS A 158 -27.37 9.07 -3.13
C LYS A 158 -25.93 9.43 -2.74
N GLU A 159 -25.19 8.49 -2.14
CA GLU A 159 -23.89 8.74 -1.51
C GLU A 159 -22.69 8.14 -2.27
N ILE A 160 -22.80 7.88 -3.58
CA ILE A 160 -21.73 7.29 -4.40
C ILE A 160 -20.44 8.14 -4.34
N PHE A 161 -19.30 7.48 -4.06
CA PHE A 161 -17.97 8.07 -4.25
C PHE A 161 -17.57 8.03 -5.73
N SER A 162 -16.82 9.03 -6.19
CA SER A 162 -16.29 9.03 -7.55
C SER A 162 -15.43 7.78 -7.80
N LEU A 163 -15.84 6.96 -8.76
CA LEU A 163 -15.10 5.79 -9.25
C LEU A 163 -14.12 6.15 -10.38
N LYS A 164 -13.83 7.44 -10.58
CA LYS A 164 -12.94 7.91 -11.66
C LYS A 164 -11.57 7.23 -11.64
N TRP A 165 -11.04 6.92 -10.45
CA TRP A 165 -9.77 6.19 -10.32
C TRP A 165 -9.85 4.77 -10.91
N VAL A 166 -10.98 4.07 -10.73
CA VAL A 166 -11.25 2.75 -11.33
C VAL A 166 -11.26 2.86 -12.85
N THR A 167 -12.00 3.85 -13.37
CA THR A 167 -12.10 4.11 -14.81
C THR A 167 -10.74 4.44 -15.40
N ASN A 168 -9.94 5.27 -14.74
CA ASN A 168 -8.61 5.62 -15.22
C ASN A 168 -7.69 4.39 -15.34
N ILE A 169 -7.77 3.44 -14.41
CA ILE A 169 -7.00 2.18 -14.48
C ILE A 169 -7.48 1.33 -15.67
N LEU A 170 -8.79 1.10 -15.80
CA LEU A 170 -9.36 0.27 -16.86
C LEU A 170 -9.14 0.84 -18.27
N GLU A 171 -9.04 2.16 -18.38
CA GLU A 171 -8.75 2.90 -19.62
C GLU A 171 -7.24 3.15 -19.83
N ARG A 172 -6.37 2.60 -18.96
CA ARG A 172 -4.90 2.77 -19.02
C ARG A 172 -4.42 4.23 -18.99
N LYS A 173 -5.17 5.11 -18.32
CA LYS A 173 -4.81 6.52 -18.09
C LYS A 173 -3.92 6.72 -16.86
N SER A 174 -3.93 5.77 -15.92
CA SER A 174 -3.11 5.82 -14.71
C SER A 174 -2.74 4.41 -14.24
N GLU A 175 -1.61 4.27 -13.55
CA GLU A 175 -1.10 3.02 -12.96
C GLU A 175 -0.88 1.89 -13.99
N THR A 176 -0.70 2.22 -15.27
CA THR A 176 -0.56 1.26 -16.35
C THR A 176 0.68 0.38 -16.18
N GLU A 177 1.76 0.93 -15.64
CA GLU A 177 3.01 0.25 -15.30
C GLU A 177 2.89 -0.71 -14.10
N ARG A 178 1.82 -0.57 -13.31
CA ARG A 178 1.58 -1.39 -12.12
C ARG A 178 0.75 -2.63 -12.41
N VAL A 179 0.15 -2.73 -13.59
CA VAL A 179 -0.70 -3.85 -14.01
C VAL A 179 0.15 -5.11 -14.16
N ILE A 180 -0.28 -6.18 -13.49
CA ILE A 180 0.35 -7.50 -13.56
C ILE A 180 -0.27 -8.31 -14.71
N PHE A 181 -1.60 -8.29 -14.78
CA PHE A 181 -2.36 -9.08 -15.72
C PHE A 181 -3.59 -8.29 -16.18
N GLU A 182 -3.97 -8.47 -17.43
CA GLU A 182 -5.17 -7.86 -17.99
C GLU A 182 -5.86 -8.82 -18.96
N ASP A 183 -7.15 -9.01 -18.72
CA ASP A 183 -8.07 -9.64 -19.64
C ASP A 183 -9.00 -8.55 -20.22
N SER A 184 -8.93 -8.35 -21.53
CA SER A 184 -9.62 -7.27 -22.24
C SER A 184 -11.09 -7.58 -22.55
N ASP A 185 -11.58 -8.77 -22.23
CA ASP A 185 -12.97 -9.13 -22.45
C ASP A 185 -13.93 -8.17 -21.69
N PRO A 186 -14.95 -7.60 -22.35
CA PRO A 186 -15.81 -6.60 -21.71
C PRO A 186 -16.72 -7.16 -20.61
N ASP A 187 -17.07 -8.46 -20.67
CA ASP A 187 -18.06 -9.08 -19.80
C ASP A 187 -17.40 -9.97 -18.73
N ILE A 188 -16.34 -10.69 -19.09
CA ILE A 188 -15.64 -11.63 -18.19
C ILE A 188 -14.22 -11.18 -17.86
N GLY A 189 -13.73 -10.09 -18.44
CA GLY A 189 -12.38 -9.59 -18.25
C GLY A 189 -12.19 -8.75 -16.98
N PHE A 190 -10.93 -8.66 -16.56
CA PHE A 190 -10.51 -7.89 -15.39
C PHE A 190 -9.04 -7.47 -15.50
N THR A 191 -8.68 -6.43 -14.76
CA THR A 191 -7.30 -5.95 -14.58
C THR A 191 -6.82 -6.32 -13.18
N LEU A 192 -5.67 -6.97 -13.07
CA LEU A 192 -5.02 -7.35 -11.82
C LEU A 192 -3.82 -6.44 -11.56
N LEU A 193 -3.78 -5.81 -10.38
CA LEU A 193 -2.70 -4.93 -9.98
C LEU A 193 -2.48 -4.95 -8.45
N PRO A 194 -1.27 -4.63 -7.96
CA PRO A 194 -1.01 -4.46 -6.53
C PRO A 194 -1.81 -3.32 -5.92
N ASP A 195 -2.46 -3.59 -4.79
CA ASP A 195 -3.22 -2.59 -4.04
C ASP A 195 -2.28 -1.54 -3.41
N LEU A 196 -2.81 -0.35 -3.13
CA LEU A 196 -2.09 0.71 -2.42
C LEU A 196 -1.62 0.28 -1.02
N LYS A 197 -2.22 -0.77 -0.45
CA LYS A 197 -1.85 -1.34 0.84
C LYS A 197 -0.51 -2.08 0.81
N TRP A 198 -0.12 -2.65 -0.32
CA TRP A 198 1.12 -3.42 -0.41
C TRP A 198 2.24 -2.62 -1.06
N ASP A 199 3.40 -2.54 -0.39
CA ASP A 199 4.56 -1.80 -0.87
C ASP A 199 5.50 -2.62 -1.77
N ARG A 200 5.11 -3.86 -2.09
CA ARG A 200 5.84 -4.82 -2.96
C ARG A 200 7.22 -5.23 -2.46
N LYS A 201 7.53 -4.99 -1.18
CA LYS A 201 8.83 -5.34 -0.62
C LYS A 201 8.96 -6.77 -0.12
N GLN A 202 7.85 -7.42 0.21
CA GLN A 202 7.85 -8.79 0.71
C GLN A 202 6.53 -9.48 0.37
N VAL A 203 6.58 -10.81 0.18
CA VAL A 203 5.45 -11.62 -0.28
C VAL A 203 4.45 -11.91 0.85
N GLU A 204 4.90 -11.84 2.09
CA GLU A 204 4.08 -12.06 3.29
C GLU A 204 2.93 -11.05 3.39
N ASP A 205 3.12 -9.85 2.82
CA ASP A 205 2.12 -8.79 2.73
C ASP A 205 1.47 -8.69 1.34
N LEU A 206 1.64 -9.70 0.47
CA LEU A 206 1.10 -9.72 -0.89
C LEU A 206 -0.39 -9.35 -0.88
N TYR A 207 -0.70 -8.24 -1.56
CA TYR A 207 -2.07 -7.77 -1.65
C TYR A 207 -2.33 -7.23 -3.06
N LEU A 208 -3.15 -7.98 -3.81
CA LEU A 208 -3.56 -7.65 -5.16
C LEU A 208 -5.04 -7.29 -5.21
N LEU A 209 -5.37 -6.43 -6.17
CA LEU A 209 -6.72 -6.01 -6.48
C LEU A 209 -7.06 -6.47 -7.90
N ALA A 210 -8.25 -7.07 -8.07
CA ALA A 210 -8.82 -7.37 -9.37
C ALA A 210 -9.99 -6.41 -9.63
N ILE A 211 -9.93 -5.67 -10.74
CA ILE A 211 -10.96 -4.72 -11.16
C ILE A 211 -11.63 -5.26 -12.41
N VAL A 212 -12.92 -5.57 -12.32
CA VAL A 212 -13.71 -6.12 -13.43
C VAL A 212 -14.00 -5.05 -14.48
N ARG A 213 -14.06 -5.45 -15.75
CA ARG A 213 -14.42 -4.56 -16.87
C ARG A 213 -15.92 -4.33 -16.98
N GLN A 214 -16.72 -5.36 -16.64
CA GLN A 214 -18.16 -5.29 -16.70
C GLN A 214 -18.68 -4.18 -15.77
N SER A 215 -19.43 -3.23 -16.35
CA SER A 215 -20.07 -2.16 -15.59
C SER A 215 -21.38 -2.62 -14.94
N GLY A 216 -21.84 -1.89 -13.92
CA GLY A 216 -23.16 -2.11 -13.32
C GLY A 216 -23.17 -3.05 -12.09
N ILE A 217 -22.10 -3.81 -11.85
CA ILE A 217 -21.91 -4.61 -10.63
C ILE A 217 -21.42 -3.69 -9.50
N LYS A 218 -22.30 -3.35 -8.55
CA LYS A 218 -22.02 -2.46 -7.41
C LYS A 218 -21.50 -3.24 -6.21
N SER A 219 -22.05 -4.43 -5.96
CA SER A 219 -21.71 -5.24 -4.80
C SER A 219 -22.07 -6.71 -4.97
N LEU A 220 -21.87 -7.51 -3.91
CA LEU A 220 -22.30 -8.91 -3.84
C LEU A 220 -23.80 -9.10 -4.14
N ARG A 221 -24.65 -8.10 -3.88
CA ARG A 221 -26.10 -8.16 -4.12
C ARG A 221 -26.47 -8.23 -5.61
N ASP A 222 -25.60 -7.74 -6.51
CA ASP A 222 -25.84 -7.80 -7.96
C ASP A 222 -25.40 -9.16 -8.58
N LEU A 223 -24.65 -9.96 -7.83
CA LEU A 223 -24.12 -11.23 -8.34
C LEU A 223 -25.24 -12.26 -8.52
N ASN A 224 -25.15 -13.00 -9.63
CA ASN A 224 -26.09 -14.05 -9.99
C ASN A 224 -25.38 -15.06 -10.90
N SER A 225 -26.08 -16.07 -11.40
CA SER A 225 -25.49 -17.16 -12.19
C SER A 225 -24.81 -16.70 -13.48
N CYS A 226 -25.21 -15.58 -14.09
CA CYS A 226 -24.57 -15.08 -15.32
C CYS A 226 -23.13 -14.59 -15.06
N HIS A 227 -22.80 -14.22 -13.82
CA HIS A 227 -21.47 -13.73 -13.44
C HIS A 227 -20.49 -14.87 -13.11
N LEU A 228 -20.92 -16.13 -13.12
CA LEU A 228 -20.04 -17.27 -12.82
C LEU A 228 -18.80 -17.36 -13.72
N PRO A 229 -18.88 -17.13 -15.05
CA PRO A 229 -17.70 -17.12 -15.92
C PRO A 229 -16.68 -16.04 -15.51
N LEU A 230 -17.14 -14.81 -15.24
CA LEU A 230 -16.31 -13.71 -14.74
C LEU A 230 -15.61 -14.10 -13.42
N LEU A 231 -16.37 -14.60 -12.44
CA LEU A 231 -15.82 -14.95 -11.11
C LEU A 231 -14.80 -16.10 -11.19
N ARG A 232 -15.04 -17.10 -12.05
CA ARG A 232 -14.09 -18.19 -12.30
C ARG A 232 -12.84 -17.67 -13.01
N ASN A 233 -13.00 -16.78 -13.98
CA ASN A 233 -11.88 -16.15 -14.68
C ASN A 233 -10.96 -15.39 -13.72
N ILE A 234 -11.55 -14.58 -12.81
CA ILE A 234 -10.82 -13.86 -11.77
C ILE A 234 -10.09 -14.83 -10.85
N ARG A 235 -10.75 -15.87 -10.36
CA ARG A 235 -10.14 -16.86 -9.47
C ARG A 235 -8.97 -17.57 -10.15
N ASP A 236 -9.20 -18.15 -11.33
CA ASP A 236 -8.26 -19.05 -11.97
C ASP A 236 -7.06 -18.26 -12.52
N LYS A 237 -7.30 -17.19 -13.28
CA LYS A 237 -6.22 -16.34 -13.81
C LYS A 237 -5.58 -15.50 -12.72
N GLY A 238 -6.34 -15.03 -11.73
CA GLY A 238 -5.80 -14.24 -10.61
C GLY A 238 -4.83 -15.02 -9.74
N ILE A 239 -5.13 -16.30 -9.44
CA ILE A 239 -4.22 -17.16 -8.67
C ILE A 239 -2.93 -17.41 -9.44
N VAL A 240 -3.01 -17.78 -10.72
CA VAL A 240 -1.82 -18.06 -11.54
C VAL A 240 -0.90 -16.83 -11.59
N ASN A 241 -1.45 -15.67 -11.95
CA ASN A 241 -0.65 -14.45 -12.08
C ASN A 241 -0.17 -13.91 -10.72
N GLY A 242 -0.93 -14.12 -9.64
CA GLY A 242 -0.50 -13.75 -8.28
C GLY A 242 0.64 -14.62 -7.75
N LEU A 243 0.65 -15.91 -8.08
CA LEU A 243 1.75 -16.82 -7.74
C LEU A 243 3.02 -16.47 -8.52
N GLU A 244 2.91 -16.08 -9.79
CA GLU A 244 4.06 -15.62 -10.57
C GLU A 244 4.74 -14.41 -9.93
N GLN A 245 3.98 -13.45 -9.40
CA GLN A 245 4.55 -12.31 -8.65
C GLN A 245 5.30 -12.75 -7.39
N SER A 246 4.79 -13.77 -6.71
CA SER A 246 5.45 -14.34 -5.53
C SER A 246 6.79 -14.98 -5.91
N LEU A 247 6.82 -15.71 -7.03
CA LEU A 247 8.02 -16.39 -7.54
C LEU A 247 9.08 -15.42 -8.05
N ILE A 248 8.69 -14.35 -8.76
CA ILE A 248 9.61 -13.30 -9.23
C ILE A 248 10.31 -12.66 -8.03
N HIS A 249 9.57 -12.33 -6.98
CA HIS A 249 10.14 -11.74 -5.77
C HIS A 249 11.12 -12.70 -5.06
N CYS A 250 10.80 -14.00 -4.98
CA CYS A 250 11.72 -15.00 -4.43
C CYS A 250 13.00 -15.17 -5.25
N ALA A 251 12.92 -15.04 -6.58
CA ALA A 251 14.07 -15.15 -7.48
C ALA A 251 15.03 -13.95 -7.35
N ASP A 252 14.50 -12.74 -7.16
CA ASP A 252 15.29 -11.53 -6.97
C ASP A 252 15.87 -11.42 -5.54
N GLY A 253 15.22 -12.03 -4.53
CA GLY A 253 15.64 -12.03 -3.13
C GLY A 253 16.57 -13.18 -2.70
N GLY A 254 17.10 -13.99 -3.64
CA GLY A 254 18.04 -15.08 -3.32
C GLY A 254 17.47 -16.21 -2.44
N HIS A 255 16.16 -16.26 -2.22
CA HIS A 255 15.53 -17.29 -1.41
C HIS A 255 15.20 -18.52 -2.26
N GLN A 256 16.07 -19.52 -2.18
CA GLN A 256 15.86 -20.84 -2.76
C GLN A 256 14.69 -21.53 -2.03
N LEU A 257 13.60 -21.85 -2.73
CA LEU A 257 12.50 -22.64 -2.18
C LEU A 257 13.06 -23.98 -1.69
N ARG A 258 12.94 -24.28 -0.38
CA ARG A 258 13.05 -25.66 0.10
C ARG A 258 11.85 -26.42 -0.48
N ASN A 259 12.15 -27.31 -1.41
CA ASN A 259 11.20 -28.30 -1.90
C ASN A 259 10.65 -29.12 -0.72
N SER A 260 9.45 -28.79 -0.26
CA SER A 260 8.62 -29.71 0.51
C SER A 260 7.16 -29.45 0.16
N GLU A 261 6.68 -30.25 -0.79
CA GLU A 261 5.32 -30.78 -0.92
C GLU A 261 4.16 -29.79 -0.74
N TRP A 262 3.76 -29.16 -1.84
CA TRP A 262 2.41 -28.63 -1.99
C TRP A 262 1.46 -29.82 -2.21
N SER A 263 0.82 -30.28 -1.13
CA SER A 263 -0.31 -31.22 -1.20
C SER A 263 -1.52 -30.51 -1.82
N THR A 264 -2.15 -31.14 -2.81
CA THR A 264 -3.31 -30.62 -3.57
C THR A 264 -4.65 -30.79 -2.85
N ASP A 265 -4.67 -30.80 -1.52
CA ASP A 265 -5.91 -31.07 -0.76
C ASP A 265 -6.41 -29.80 -0.04
N SER A 266 -7.22 -29.02 -0.75
CA SER A 266 -7.88 -27.82 -0.22
C SER A 266 -9.34 -28.12 0.10
N SER A 267 -9.61 -28.53 1.33
CA SER A 267 -10.97 -28.61 1.87
C SER A 267 -11.47 -27.20 2.22
N LEU A 268 -12.61 -26.79 1.65
CA LEU A 268 -13.26 -25.50 1.91
C LEU A 268 -13.96 -25.48 3.27
N TYR A 269 -13.67 -24.46 4.08
CA TYR A 269 -14.53 -24.05 5.19
C TYR A 269 -14.88 -22.56 5.05
N LEU A 270 -16.18 -22.27 5.02
CA LEU A 270 -16.73 -20.92 5.09
C LEU A 270 -16.88 -20.50 6.56
N VAL A 271 -16.20 -19.42 6.94
CA VAL A 271 -16.44 -18.69 8.21
C VAL A 271 -16.90 -17.29 7.84
N PRO A 272 -17.98 -16.75 8.43
CA PRO A 272 -18.60 -15.52 7.97
C PRO A 272 -17.85 -14.29 8.52
N CYS A 273 -17.32 -13.43 7.65
CA CYS A 273 -17.27 -11.99 7.89
C CYS A 273 -16.93 -11.22 6.60
N ASN A 274 -17.58 -10.06 6.43
CA ASN A 274 -17.56 -9.18 5.26
C ASN A 274 -16.16 -8.65 4.90
N GLN A 275 -15.45 -9.39 4.06
CA GLN A 275 -14.45 -8.96 3.09
C GLN A 275 -13.97 -10.26 2.43
N VAL A 276 -13.97 -10.36 1.10
CA VAL A 276 -13.38 -11.52 0.43
C VAL A 276 -11.91 -11.59 0.88
N ARG A 277 -11.62 -12.57 1.73
CA ARG A 277 -10.33 -12.85 2.34
C ARG A 277 -9.89 -14.20 1.80
N ILE A 278 -8.80 -14.21 1.03
CA ILE A 278 -8.09 -15.44 0.70
C ILE A 278 -6.95 -15.54 1.70
N GLU A 279 -7.10 -16.40 2.70
CA GLU A 279 -6.04 -16.71 3.67
C GLU A 279 -5.51 -18.12 3.43
N ALA A 280 -4.20 -18.24 3.26
CA ALA A 280 -3.47 -19.50 3.42
C ALA A 280 -2.83 -19.50 4.81
N LYS A 281 -3.20 -20.46 5.67
CA LYS A 281 -2.46 -20.75 6.92
C LYS A 281 -2.07 -22.21 6.99
N SER A 282 -0.77 -22.45 7.00
CA SER A 282 -0.15 -23.73 7.37
C SER A 282 -0.19 -23.91 8.89
N HIS A 283 -0.74 -25.02 9.38
CA HIS A 283 -0.56 -25.48 10.76
C HIS A 283 0.64 -26.44 10.79
N ARG A 284 1.68 -26.11 11.56
CA ARG A 284 2.70 -27.09 11.95
C ARG A 284 2.09 -28.10 12.93
N LYS A 285 2.31 -29.39 12.68
CA LYS A 285 2.37 -30.39 13.76
C LYS A 285 3.68 -30.22 14.53
#